data_AF-A0A965YQP2-F1
#
_entry.id   AF-A0A965YQP2-F1
#
_cell.length_a   1.000
_cell.length_b   1.000
_cell.length_c   1.000
_cell.angle_alpha   90.00
_cell.angle_beta   90.00
_cell.angle_gamma   90.00
#
_symmetry.space_group_name_H-M   'P 1'
#
loop_
_entity.id
_entity.type
_entity.pdbx_description
1 polymer ?
#
loop_
_entity_poly.entity_id
_entity_poly.type
_entity_poly.pdbx_seq_one_letter_code
_entity_poly.pdbx_strand_id
1 'polypeptide(L)'
;MPGSIWIFLCCASEAYIRAYESGRRNPKQKSLEALAQALAVNVEVLSNSDFDGVKAMHRLFQVFRQYSGDLFECQDKDGTDMVGIRFGTLTLMRSWMERYKEYTEEVEQCNSIKDIKQRGEALLAAEAKFNWWMDTYPDSDSDLFGQEIQRKHDQFMDQLGLNPKDPE
;
A
#
# COMPACT_ATOMS: atom_id res chain seq x y z
N MET A 1 -27.46 12.68 0.84
CA MET A 1 -26.89 12.31 2.16
C MET A 1 -26.35 10.90 2.03
N PRO A 2 -25.02 10.69 1.91
CA PRO A 2 -24.45 9.36 1.73
C PRO A 2 -24.11 8.77 3.11
N GLY A 3 -25.14 8.40 3.88
CA GLY A 3 -24.98 7.71 5.17
C GLY A 3 -25.40 6.23 5.13
N SER A 4 -25.89 5.74 4.00
CA SER A 4 -26.76 4.55 3.99
C SER A 4 -26.14 3.27 3.41
N ILE A 5 -24.94 3.33 2.83
CA ILE A 5 -24.29 2.13 2.23
C ILE A 5 -23.45 1.37 3.28
N TRP A 6 -22.84 2.08 4.22
CA TRP A 6 -21.99 1.49 5.27
C TRP A 6 -22.78 0.68 6.32
N ILE A 7 -24.04 1.04 6.55
CA ILE A 7 -24.91 0.40 7.56
C ILE A 7 -25.31 -1.02 7.13
N PHE A 8 -25.40 -1.29 5.83
CA PHE A 8 -25.88 -2.58 5.31
C PHE A 8 -24.77 -3.62 5.08
N LEU A 9 -23.51 -3.20 4.92
CA LEU A 9 -22.41 -4.09 4.55
C LEU A 9 -21.63 -4.67 5.74
N CYS A 10 -21.60 -4.00 6.89
CA CYS A 10 -20.75 -4.42 8.02
C CYS A 10 -21.47 -4.63 9.36
N CYS A 11 -22.79 -4.42 9.43
CA CYS A 11 -23.53 -4.40 10.70
C CYS A 11 -22.84 -3.53 11.79
N ALA A 12 -22.08 -2.52 11.38
CA ALA A 12 -21.30 -1.64 12.23
C ALA A 12 -21.93 -0.25 12.22
N SER A 13 -22.06 0.38 13.38
CA SER A 13 -22.64 1.72 13.46
C SER A 13 -21.69 2.77 12.88
N GLU A 14 -22.22 3.84 12.30
CA GLU A 14 -21.40 4.94 11.75
C GLU A 14 -20.47 5.54 12.81
N ALA A 15 -20.94 5.64 14.06
CA ALA A 15 -20.11 6.07 15.19
C ALA A 15 -18.95 5.10 15.48
N TYR A 16 -19.13 3.80 15.23
CA TYR A 16 -18.09 2.78 15.39
C TYR A 16 -17.03 2.90 14.31
N ILE A 17 -17.44 3.09 13.05
CA ILE A 17 -16.53 3.29 11.91
C ILE A 17 -15.71 4.57 12.10
N ARG A 18 -16.34 5.70 12.45
CA ARG A 18 -15.62 6.95 12.74
C ARG A 18 -14.66 6.84 13.93
N ALA A 19 -15.00 6.04 14.94
CA ALA A 19 -14.11 5.79 16.08
C ALA A 19 -12.90 4.93 15.71
N TYR A 20 -13.07 4.01 14.75
CA TYR A 20 -11.98 3.23 14.17
C TYR A 20 -11.07 4.11 13.29
N GLU A 21 -11.64 4.86 12.34
CA GLU A 21 -10.90 5.77 11.45
C GLU A 21 -10.12 6.85 12.22
N SER A 22 -10.65 7.32 13.35
CA SER A 22 -9.97 8.29 14.21
C SER A 22 -8.96 7.67 15.20
N GLY A 23 -8.71 6.36 15.14
CA GLY A 23 -7.78 5.64 16.02
C GLY A 23 -8.23 5.56 17.47
N ARG A 24 -9.47 5.94 17.79
CA ARG A 24 -9.99 5.97 19.17
C ARG A 24 -10.37 4.58 19.70
N ARG A 25 -10.59 3.61 18.81
CA ARG A 25 -10.87 2.21 19.18
C ARG A 25 -10.28 1.24 18.17
N ASN A 26 -9.65 0.17 18.68
CA ASN A 26 -9.28 -0.96 17.85
C ASN A 26 -10.48 -1.93 17.72
N PRO A 27 -10.97 -2.26 16.52
CA PRO A 27 -12.10 -3.15 16.33
C PRO A 27 -11.75 -4.58 16.76
N LYS A 28 -12.76 -5.38 17.10
CA LYS A 28 -12.53 -6.82 17.35
C LYS A 28 -12.21 -7.49 16.01
N GLN A 29 -11.37 -8.53 16.02
CA GLN A 29 -10.94 -9.28 14.83
C GLN A 29 -12.12 -9.62 13.88
N LYS A 30 -13.21 -10.15 14.42
CA LYS A 30 -14.43 -10.47 13.65
C LYS A 30 -15.07 -9.27 12.91
N SER A 31 -14.94 -8.07 13.47
CA SER A 31 -15.41 -6.84 12.82
C SER A 31 -14.44 -6.35 11.73
N LEU A 32 -13.13 -6.58 11.92
CA LEU A 32 -12.13 -6.31 10.89
C LEU A 32 -12.28 -7.25 9.70
N GLU A 33 -12.52 -8.54 9.93
CA GLU A 33 -12.77 -9.52 8.88
C GLU A 33 -14.00 -9.17 8.04
N ALA A 34 -15.08 -8.72 8.70
CA ALA A 34 -16.28 -8.25 8.01
C ALA A 34 -16.03 -6.99 7.18
N LEU A 35 -15.22 -6.05 7.69
CA LEU A 35 -14.79 -4.85 6.95
C LEU A 35 -13.87 -5.21 5.78
N ALA A 36 -12.93 -6.12 5.98
CA ALA A 36 -11.98 -6.61 4.98
C ALA A 36 -12.72 -7.27 3.82
N GLN A 37 -13.69 -8.13 4.15
CA GLN A 37 -14.54 -8.79 3.18
C GLN A 37 -15.46 -7.79 2.43
N ALA A 38 -16.00 -6.79 3.12
CA ALA A 38 -16.83 -5.76 2.49
C ALA A 38 -16.04 -4.82 1.56
N LEU A 39 -14.76 -4.57 1.89
CA LEU A 39 -13.84 -3.74 1.12
C LEU A 39 -13.01 -4.54 0.10
N ALA A 40 -13.14 -5.88 0.10
CA ALA A 40 -12.33 -6.81 -0.70
C ALA A 40 -10.80 -6.63 -0.50
N VAL A 41 -10.37 -6.28 0.71
CA VAL A 41 -8.96 -6.13 1.08
C VAL A 41 -8.55 -7.20 2.10
N ASN A 42 -7.26 -7.46 2.25
CA ASN A 42 -6.75 -8.38 3.28
C ASN A 42 -7.01 -7.79 4.69
N VAL A 43 -7.47 -8.64 5.63
CA VAL A 43 -7.76 -8.23 7.02
C VAL A 43 -6.54 -7.68 7.76
N GLU A 44 -5.33 -8.10 7.39
CA GLU A 44 -4.08 -7.56 7.96
C GLU A 44 -3.90 -6.06 7.66
N VAL A 45 -4.48 -5.57 6.56
CA VAL A 45 -4.48 -4.14 6.18
C VAL A 45 -5.38 -3.33 7.11
N LEU A 46 -6.41 -3.96 7.68
CA LEU A 46 -7.35 -3.32 8.61
C LEU A 46 -7.00 -3.57 10.07
N SER A 47 -6.18 -4.58 10.38
CA SER A 47 -5.61 -4.72 11.70
C SER A 47 -4.55 -3.64 11.93
N ASN A 48 -4.99 -2.47 12.37
CA ASN A 48 -4.14 -1.45 13.00
C ASN A 48 -3.61 -1.95 14.37
N SER A 49 -3.13 -3.18 14.46
CA SER A 49 -2.30 -3.64 15.58
C SER A 49 -0.85 -3.25 15.30
N ASP A 50 -0.56 -1.98 15.59
CA ASP A 50 0.73 -1.29 15.52
C ASP A 50 1.50 -1.53 14.21
N PHE A 51 1.39 -0.64 13.24
CA PHE A 51 2.48 -0.42 12.29
C PHE A 51 3.38 0.67 12.88
N ASP A 52 4.04 0.35 14.00
CA ASP A 52 5.00 1.27 14.60
C ASP A 52 6.31 1.31 13.79
N GLY A 53 7.15 2.30 14.06
CA GLY A 53 8.43 2.46 13.35
C GLY A 53 9.32 1.21 13.43
N VAL A 54 9.24 0.42 14.51
CA VAL A 54 10.04 -0.80 14.68
C VAL A 54 9.54 -1.88 13.73
N LYS A 55 8.23 -2.14 13.70
CA LYS A 55 7.63 -3.11 12.77
C LYS A 55 7.81 -2.68 11.32
N ALA A 56 7.70 -1.40 11.01
CA ALA A 56 7.99 -0.86 9.68
C ALA A 56 9.44 -1.16 9.25
N MET A 57 10.41 -0.91 10.13
CA MET A 57 11.82 -1.21 9.87
C MET A 57 12.08 -2.71 9.71
N HIS A 58 11.43 -3.57 10.50
CA HIS A 58 11.52 -5.02 10.33
C HIS A 58 10.96 -5.48 8.97
N ARG A 59 9.83 -4.93 8.52
CA ARG A 59 9.28 -5.21 7.20
C ARG A 59 10.21 -4.73 6.08
N LEU A 60 10.75 -3.51 6.19
CA LEU A 60 11.73 -3.01 5.24
C LEU A 60 12.98 -3.89 5.20
N PHE A 61 13.47 -4.36 6.35
CA PHE A 61 14.61 -5.27 6.42
C PHE A 61 14.32 -6.63 5.75
N GLN A 62 13.10 -7.16 5.90
CA GLN A 62 12.69 -8.38 5.19
C GLN A 62 12.79 -8.20 3.67
N VAL A 63 12.22 -7.10 3.15
CA VAL A 63 12.31 -6.74 1.72
C VAL A 63 13.77 -6.54 1.31
N PHE A 64 14.55 -5.79 2.09
CA PHE A 64 15.97 -5.53 1.85
C PHE A 64 16.78 -6.82 1.72
N ARG A 65 16.59 -7.78 2.63
CA ARG A 65 17.30 -9.06 2.57
C ARG A 65 16.85 -9.91 1.38
N GLN A 66 15.54 -9.95 1.10
CA GLN A 66 14.98 -10.77 0.03
C GLN A 66 15.42 -10.29 -1.35
N TYR A 67 15.45 -8.98 -1.56
CA TYR A 67 15.68 -8.40 -2.89
C TYR A 67 17.09 -7.86 -3.12
N SER A 68 18.09 -8.45 -2.44
CA SER A 68 19.51 -8.06 -2.55
C SER A 68 19.71 -6.56 -2.35
N GLY A 69 19.22 -6.07 -1.21
CA GLY A 69 19.28 -4.68 -0.81
C GLY A 69 20.72 -4.20 -0.63
N ASP A 70 20.94 -2.93 -0.98
CA ASP A 70 22.21 -2.23 -0.82
C ASP A 70 21.98 -0.79 -0.36
N LEU A 71 22.87 -0.28 0.48
CA LEU A 71 22.83 1.09 1.01
C LEU A 71 23.98 1.89 0.43
N PHE A 72 23.70 3.12 0.01
CA PHE A 72 24.71 4.00 -0.57
C PHE A 72 24.46 5.45 -0.17
N GLU A 73 25.54 6.22 -0.05
CA GLU A 73 25.46 7.66 0.19
C GLU A 73 25.06 8.37 -1.12
N CYS A 74 24.12 9.32 -1.01
CA CYS A 74 23.72 10.18 -2.12
C CYS A 74 23.39 11.59 -1.59
N GLN A 75 23.20 12.54 -2.49
CA GLN A 75 22.74 13.87 -2.13
C GLN A 75 21.37 14.14 -2.75
N ASP A 76 20.53 14.89 -2.03
CA ASP A 76 19.29 15.41 -2.61
C ASP A 76 19.56 16.55 -3.61
N LYS A 77 18.47 17.13 -4.13
CA LYS A 77 18.55 18.25 -5.09
C LYS A 77 19.16 19.52 -4.48
N ASP A 78 19.16 19.63 -3.16
CA ASP A 78 19.66 20.77 -2.39
C ASP A 78 21.09 20.54 -1.84
N GLY A 79 21.70 19.39 -2.13
CA GLY A 79 23.03 19.01 -1.67
C GLY A 79 23.07 18.45 -0.25
N THR A 80 21.92 18.10 0.33
CA THR A 80 21.83 17.44 1.64
C THR A 80 22.26 15.98 1.51
N ASP A 81 23.19 15.54 2.34
CA ASP A 81 23.60 14.14 2.40
C ASP A 81 22.43 13.24 2.86
N MET A 82 22.21 12.17 2.11
CA MET A 82 21.17 11.18 2.31
C MET A 82 21.72 9.76 2.13
N VAL A 83 20.96 8.78 2.63
CA VAL A 83 21.21 7.37 2.38
C VAL A 83 20.16 6.85 1.42
N GLY A 84 20.61 6.39 0.25
CA GLY A 84 19.79 5.69 -0.71
C GLY A 84 19.71 4.20 -0.40
N ILE A 85 18.54 3.61 -0.67
CA ILE A 85 18.32 2.16 -0.66
C ILE A 85 18.13 1.72 -2.10
N ARG A 86 18.85 0.68 -2.52
CA ARG A 86 18.68 0.02 -3.82
C ARG A 86 18.34 -1.44 -3.59
N PHE A 87 17.49 -2.00 -4.44
CA PHE A 87 17.20 -3.43 -4.48
C PHE A 87 17.73 -4.01 -5.80
N GLY A 88 18.56 -5.04 -5.73
CA GLY A 88 19.19 -5.65 -6.91
C GLY A 88 18.24 -6.51 -7.75
N THR A 89 17.21 -7.10 -7.14
CA THR A 89 16.29 -8.03 -7.82
C THR A 89 14.83 -7.56 -7.85
N LEU A 90 14.51 -6.42 -7.23
CA LEU A 90 13.19 -5.79 -7.33
C LEU A 90 13.16 -4.85 -8.55
N THR A 91 12.88 -5.42 -9.72
CA THR A 91 13.16 -4.76 -11.02
C THR A 91 12.13 -3.71 -11.44
N LEU A 92 10.90 -3.81 -10.94
CA LEU A 92 9.78 -2.94 -11.30
C LEU A 92 9.66 -1.68 -10.40
N MET A 93 10.71 -1.36 -9.63
CA MET A 93 10.77 -0.15 -8.80
C MET A 93 10.63 1.15 -9.61
N ARG A 94 11.00 1.14 -10.89
CA ARG A 94 10.81 2.29 -11.77
C ARG A 94 9.33 2.57 -12.02
N SER A 95 8.56 1.55 -12.38
CA SER A 95 7.13 1.68 -12.61
C SER A 95 6.40 2.11 -11.34
N TRP A 96 6.81 1.57 -10.19
CA TRP A 96 6.30 2.02 -8.89
C TRP A 96 6.58 3.52 -8.64
N MET A 97 7.81 3.98 -8.91
CA MET A 97 8.18 5.39 -8.80
C MET A 97 7.34 6.28 -9.72
N GLU A 98 7.16 5.88 -10.97
CA GLU A 98 6.39 6.63 -11.97
C GLU A 98 4.91 6.70 -11.57
N ARG A 99 4.30 5.57 -11.19
CA ARG A 99 2.91 5.55 -10.74
C ARG A 99 2.68 6.37 -9.47
N TYR A 100 3.63 6.33 -8.53
CA TYR A 100 3.53 7.13 -7.31
C TYR A 100 3.63 8.64 -7.59
N LYS A 101 4.46 9.06 -8.55
CA LYS A 101 4.50 10.45 -9.01
C LYS A 101 3.17 10.89 -9.60
N GLU A 102 2.60 10.09 -10.50
CA GLU A 102 1.27 10.37 -11.07
C GLU A 102 0.19 10.50 -9.99
N TYR A 103 0.18 9.59 -9.01
CA TYR A 103 -0.74 9.67 -7.88
C TYR A 103 -0.55 10.96 -7.08
N THR A 104 0.69 11.38 -6.83
CA THR A 104 0.99 12.62 -6.11
C THR A 104 0.48 13.84 -6.88
N GLU A 105 0.70 13.88 -8.19
CA GLU A 105 0.18 14.93 -9.08
C GLU A 105 -1.36 14.95 -9.10
N GLU A 106 -2.01 13.79 -9.15
CA GLU A 106 -3.47 13.66 -9.05
C GLU A 106 -3.99 14.21 -7.71
N VAL A 107 -3.31 13.91 -6.60
CA VAL A 107 -3.66 14.42 -5.25
C VAL A 107 -3.51 15.94 -5.19
N GLU A 108 -2.45 16.52 -5.77
CA GLU A 108 -2.27 17.97 -5.85
C GLU A 108 -3.39 18.65 -6.66
N GLN A 109 -3.79 18.05 -7.77
CA GLN A 109 -4.93 18.51 -8.58
C GLN A 109 -6.24 18.44 -7.78
N CYS A 110 -6.48 17.33 -7.07
CA CYS A 110 -7.66 17.17 -6.21
C CYS A 110 -7.69 18.26 -5.11
N ASN A 111 -6.54 18.56 -4.50
CA ASN A 111 -6.43 19.57 -3.44
C ASN A 111 -6.76 21.00 -3.93
N SER A 112 -6.66 21.24 -5.23
CA SER A 112 -7.04 22.51 -5.87
C SER A 112 -8.56 22.70 -6.02
N ILE A 113 -9.36 21.64 -5.79
CA ILE A 113 -10.84 21.70 -5.84
C ILE A 113 -11.37 22.50 -4.64
N LYS A 114 -12.15 23.55 -4.92
CA LYS A 114 -12.72 24.45 -3.90
C LYS A 114 -13.83 23.80 -3.08
N ASP A 115 -14.69 22.99 -3.73
CA ASP A 115 -15.79 22.31 -3.05
C ASP A 115 -15.26 21.14 -2.22
N ILE A 116 -15.52 21.17 -0.91
CA ILE A 116 -14.97 20.22 0.04
C ILE A 116 -15.45 18.80 -0.25
N LYS A 117 -16.71 18.64 -0.67
CA LYS A 117 -17.29 17.32 -0.93
C LYS A 117 -16.73 16.73 -2.21
N GLN A 118 -16.67 17.51 -3.28
CA GLN A 118 -16.06 17.09 -4.55
C GLN A 118 -14.57 16.80 -4.40
N ARG A 119 -13.84 17.59 -3.61
CA ARG A 119 -12.45 17.31 -3.27
C ARG A 119 -12.30 15.97 -2.57
N GLY A 120 -13.13 15.70 -1.56
CA GLY A 120 -13.10 14.43 -0.84
C GLY A 120 -13.38 13.23 -1.74
N GLU A 121 -14.38 13.35 -2.62
CA GLU A 121 -14.71 12.31 -3.61
C GLU A 121 -13.56 12.09 -4.61
N ALA A 122 -12.90 13.16 -5.08
CA ALA A 122 -11.79 13.08 -6.00
C ALA A 122 -10.54 12.44 -5.37
N LEU A 123 -10.22 12.78 -4.11
CA LEU A 123 -9.13 12.17 -3.36
C LEU A 123 -9.35 10.66 -3.17
N LEU A 124 -10.55 10.26 -2.77
CA LEU A 124 -10.91 8.84 -2.64
C LEU A 124 -10.81 8.10 -3.98
N ALA A 125 -11.18 8.74 -5.08
CA ALA A 125 -11.06 8.16 -6.41
C ALA A 125 -9.59 7.99 -6.86
N ALA A 126 -8.73 8.98 -6.56
CA ALA A 126 -7.29 8.90 -6.86
C ALA A 126 -6.63 7.78 -6.05
N GLU A 127 -6.94 7.67 -4.77
CA GLU A 127 -6.44 6.60 -3.90
C GLU A 127 -6.94 5.23 -4.35
N ALA A 128 -8.23 5.08 -4.66
CA ALA A 128 -8.78 3.82 -5.17
C ALA A 128 -8.13 3.42 -6.50
N LYS A 129 -7.87 4.37 -7.40
CA LYS A 129 -7.16 4.12 -8.66
C LYS A 129 -5.71 3.67 -8.43
N PHE A 130 -5.02 4.25 -7.45
CA PHE A 130 -3.67 3.83 -7.08
C PHE A 130 -3.66 2.43 -6.45
N ASN A 131 -4.56 2.16 -5.50
CA ASN A 131 -4.68 0.85 -4.85
C ASN A 131 -5.03 -0.24 -5.86
N TRP A 132 -5.95 0.01 -6.78
CA TRP A 132 -6.27 -0.95 -7.84
C TRP A 132 -5.05 -1.29 -8.72
N TRP A 133 -4.19 -0.30 -8.99
CA TRP A 133 -2.94 -0.57 -9.70
C TRP A 133 -1.99 -1.43 -8.83
N MET A 134 -1.87 -1.15 -7.53
CA MET A 134 -1.07 -1.95 -6.59
C MET A 134 -1.57 -3.40 -6.49
N ASP A 135 -2.88 -3.62 -6.50
CA ASP A 135 -3.49 -4.96 -6.41
C ASP A 135 -3.26 -5.80 -7.67
N THR A 136 -3.05 -5.14 -8.81
CA THR A 136 -2.81 -5.80 -10.10
C THR A 136 -1.32 -5.83 -10.48
N TYR A 137 -0.48 -5.11 -9.74
CA TYR A 137 0.96 -5.14 -9.86
C TYR A 137 1.51 -6.47 -9.30
N PRO A 138 2.57 -7.06 -9.89
CA PRO A 138 3.33 -6.57 -11.03
C PRO A 138 2.73 -6.92 -12.41
N ASP A 139 1.70 -7.75 -12.48
CA ASP A 139 1.20 -8.30 -13.75
C ASP A 139 0.54 -7.26 -14.67
N SER A 140 0.01 -6.15 -14.12
CA SER A 140 -0.54 -5.03 -14.89
C SER A 140 0.51 -4.05 -15.42
N ASP A 141 1.79 -4.24 -15.07
CA ASP A 141 2.88 -3.40 -15.55
C ASP A 141 3.06 -3.52 -17.08
N SER A 142 3.62 -2.47 -17.69
CA SER A 142 3.92 -2.49 -19.13
C SER A 142 5.33 -3.00 -19.44
N ASP A 143 6.22 -3.05 -18.44
CA ASP A 143 7.57 -3.61 -18.57
C ASP A 143 7.55 -5.15 -18.51
N LEU A 144 7.22 -5.77 -19.64
CA LEU A 144 7.19 -7.23 -19.80
C LEU A 144 8.53 -7.91 -19.46
N PHE A 145 9.66 -7.20 -19.66
CA PHE A 145 10.98 -7.76 -19.36
C PHE A 145 11.24 -7.74 -17.85
N GLY A 146 10.94 -6.62 -17.19
CA GLY A 146 10.97 -6.51 -15.73
C GLY A 146 10.06 -7.54 -15.06
N GLN A 147 8.82 -7.71 -15.55
CA GLN A 147 7.89 -8.73 -15.07
C GLN A 147 8.46 -10.14 -15.13
N GLU A 148 9.09 -10.51 -16.25
CA GLU A 148 9.66 -11.84 -16.42
C GLU A 148 10.86 -12.08 -15.49
N ILE A 149 11.69 -11.05 -15.24
CA ILE A 149 12.77 -11.14 -14.25
C ILE A 149 12.21 -11.30 -12.84
N GLN A 150 11.22 -10.49 -12.48
CA GLN A 150 10.58 -10.54 -11.16
C GLN A 150 9.95 -11.91 -10.91
N ARG A 151 9.17 -12.43 -11.88
CA ARG A 151 8.54 -13.75 -11.81
C ARG A 151 9.57 -14.87 -11.62
N LYS A 152 10.69 -14.82 -12.34
CA LYS A 152 11.79 -15.80 -12.19
C LYS A 152 12.45 -15.72 -10.82
N HIS A 153 12.65 -14.51 -10.30
CA HIS A 153 13.17 -14.32 -8.94
C HIS A 153 12.21 -14.90 -7.90
N ASP A 154 10.92 -14.60 -7.99
CA ASP A 154 9.91 -15.08 -7.04
C ASP A 154 9.81 -16.62 -7.06
N GLN A 155 9.78 -17.23 -8.25
CA GLN A 155 9.83 -18.69 -8.41
C GLN A 155 11.09 -19.32 -7.78
N PHE A 156 12.24 -18.66 -7.90
CA PHE A 156 13.47 -19.13 -7.28
C PHE A 156 13.40 -19.04 -5.75
N MET A 157 12.82 -17.97 -5.21
CA MET A 157 12.64 -17.79 -3.76
C MET A 157 11.65 -18.80 -3.18
N ASP A 158 10.60 -19.16 -3.92
CA ASP A 158 9.65 -20.22 -3.56
C ASP A 158 10.33 -21.59 -3.47
N GLN A 159 11.21 -21.93 -4.43
CA GLN A 159 11.98 -23.18 -4.41
C GLN A 159 12.89 -23.30 -3.18
N LEU A 160 13.44 -22.17 -2.72
CA LEU A 160 14.26 -22.12 -1.51
C LEU A 160 13.43 -22.11 -0.21
N GLY A 161 12.10 -22.02 -0.31
CA GLY A 161 11.22 -21.88 0.85
C GLY A 161 11.42 -20.57 1.62
N LEU A 162 11.93 -19.53 0.94
CA LEU A 162 12.25 -18.23 1.53
C LEU A 162 11.18 -17.17 1.27
N ASN A 163 10.19 -17.48 0.43
CA ASN A 163 8.99 -16.67 0.33
C ASN A 163 8.08 -16.98 1.53
N PRO A 164 7.51 -15.98 2.21
CA PRO A 164 6.47 -16.22 3.21
C PRO A 164 5.33 -16.96 2.52
N LYS A 165 5.12 -18.23 2.87
CA LYS A 165 3.90 -18.94 2.50
C LYS A 165 2.77 -18.27 3.26
N ASP A 166 1.64 -18.06 2.58
CA ASP A 166 0.46 -17.43 3.16
C ASP A 166 0.25 -17.90 4.61
N PRO A 167 0.11 -16.99 5.59
CA PRO A 167 -0.49 -17.37 6.85
C PRO A 167 -1.93 -17.79 6.54
N GLU A 168 -2.22 -19.09 6.62
CA GLU A 168 -3.59 -19.62 6.65
C GLU A 168 -4.45 -18.90 7.69
#